data_AF-A0A2D5PC52-F1
#
_entry.id   AF-A0A2D5PC52-F1
#
_cell.length_a   1.000
_cell.length_b   1.000
_cell.length_c   1.000
_cell.angle_alpha   90.00
_cell.angle_beta   90.00
_cell.angle_gamma   90.00
#
_symmetry.space_group_name_H-M   'P 1'
#
loop_
_entity.id
_entity.type
_entity.pdbx_description
1 polymer ?
#
loop_
_entity_poly.entity_id
_entity_poly.type
_entity_poly.pdbx_seq_one_letter_code
_entity_poly.pdbx_strand_id
1 'polypeptide(L)'
;MNFRKADPEYVNFEPRTAEDAIEKFYRHKNLGVPPRMWPEVFVQCAAALPPEEVSKFESWLVNPQGEPTGPMLQQIDKENDALRKQLLAETERRELAPLKEEHFAPLQEEHFTVPPDDEKSPPDDEKSEPSYVMPDTTL
;
A
#
# COMPACT_ATOMS: atom_id res chain seq x y z
N MET A 1 -38.44 -12.60 26.00
CA MET A 1 -37.14 -12.13 26.52
C MET A 1 -36.32 -13.32 27.01
N ASN A 2 -35.14 -13.55 26.44
CA ASN A 2 -34.17 -14.51 26.99
C ASN A 2 -33.37 -13.82 28.10
N PHE A 3 -33.75 -14.01 29.36
CA PHE A 3 -33.08 -13.41 30.53
C PHE A 3 -31.59 -13.77 30.62
N ARG A 4 -31.18 -14.92 30.05
CA ARG A 4 -29.77 -15.33 29.95
C ARG A 4 -28.93 -14.39 29.08
N LYS A 5 -29.51 -13.63 28.16
CA LYS A 5 -28.76 -12.61 27.39
C LYS A 5 -28.30 -11.44 28.27
N ALA A 6 -28.87 -11.22 29.46
CA ALA A 6 -28.35 -10.22 30.39
C ALA A 6 -27.00 -10.61 31.00
N ASP A 7 -26.68 -11.90 31.01
CA ASP A 7 -25.37 -12.40 31.40
C ASP A 7 -24.38 -12.19 30.24
N PRO A 8 -23.30 -11.40 30.44
CA PRO A 8 -22.29 -11.15 29.41
C PRO A 8 -21.49 -12.40 29.03
N GLU A 9 -21.44 -13.44 29.87
CA GLU A 9 -20.71 -14.68 29.59
C GLU A 9 -21.55 -15.70 28.79
N TYR A 10 -22.86 -15.48 28.68
CA TYR A 10 -23.75 -16.40 28.00
C TYR A 10 -23.57 -16.35 26.47
N VAL A 11 -23.04 -17.41 25.87
CA VAL A 11 -22.80 -17.50 24.41
C VAL A 11 -23.70 -18.51 23.69
N ASN A 12 -24.45 -19.32 24.43
CA ASN A 12 -25.27 -20.42 23.90
C ASN A 12 -26.64 -19.95 23.38
N PHE A 13 -26.67 -18.94 22.53
CA PHE A 13 -27.87 -18.50 21.81
C PHE A 13 -27.63 -18.52 20.29
N GLU A 14 -28.73 -18.67 19.55
CA GLU A 14 -28.73 -18.58 18.09
C GLU A 14 -28.99 -17.13 17.68
N PRO A 15 -28.03 -16.46 17.01
CA PRO A 15 -28.26 -15.12 16.49
C PRO A 15 -29.25 -15.18 15.33
N ARG A 16 -30.21 -14.25 15.32
CA ARG A 16 -31.19 -14.10 14.23
C ARG A 16 -31.01 -12.80 13.44
N THR A 17 -30.17 -11.90 13.93
CA THR A 17 -29.82 -10.62 13.30
C THR A 17 -28.31 -10.41 13.34
N ALA A 18 -27.78 -9.54 12.47
CA ALA A 18 -26.38 -9.18 12.42
C ALA A 18 -25.89 -8.59 13.75
N GLU A 19 -26.73 -7.83 14.46
CA GLU A 19 -26.40 -7.28 15.78
C GLU A 19 -26.19 -8.39 16.81
N ASP A 20 -27.07 -9.39 16.84
CA ASP A 20 -26.96 -10.55 17.72
C ASP A 20 -25.69 -11.37 17.43
N ALA A 21 -25.31 -11.49 16.16
CA ALA A 21 -24.09 -12.19 15.75
C ALA A 21 -22.82 -11.44 16.18
N ILE A 22 -22.81 -10.11 16.05
CA ILE A 22 -21.73 -9.25 16.56
C ILE A 22 -21.63 -9.34 18.08
N GLU A 23 -22.76 -9.26 18.78
CA GLU A 23 -22.81 -9.39 20.23
C GLU A 23 -22.21 -10.73 20.67
N LYS A 24 -22.62 -11.82 20.03
CA LYS A 24 -22.07 -13.16 20.28
C LYS A 24 -20.57 -13.22 20.05
N PHE A 25 -20.05 -12.61 18.99
CA PHE A 25 -18.60 -12.52 18.75
C PHE A 25 -17.87 -11.77 19.86
N TYR A 26 -18.38 -10.61 20.30
CA TYR A 26 -17.74 -9.84 21.38
C TYR A 26 -17.72 -10.60 22.70
N ARG A 27 -18.76 -11.40 23.00
CA ARG A 27 -18.75 -12.29 24.17
C ARG A 27 -17.62 -13.32 24.07
N HIS A 28 -17.47 -13.99 22.93
CA HIS A 28 -16.36 -14.93 22.70
C HIS A 28 -14.98 -14.25 22.80
N LYS A 29 -14.85 -13.04 22.24
CA LYS A 29 -13.63 -12.24 22.35
C LYS A 29 -13.29 -11.92 23.81
N ASN A 30 -14.28 -11.50 24.60
CA ASN A 30 -14.11 -11.15 26.00
C ASN A 30 -13.79 -12.38 26.88
N LEU A 31 -14.27 -13.57 26.47
CA LEU A 31 -13.92 -14.85 27.09
C LEU A 31 -12.52 -15.37 26.71
N GLY A 32 -11.77 -14.63 25.87
CA GLY A 32 -10.37 -14.91 25.60
C GLY A 32 -10.10 -15.71 24.31
N VAL A 33 -11.02 -15.73 23.35
CA VAL A 33 -10.74 -16.36 22.05
C VAL A 33 -9.58 -15.63 21.34
N PRO A 34 -8.48 -16.33 20.99
CA PRO A 34 -7.33 -15.70 20.36
C PRO A 34 -7.68 -15.18 18.95
N PRO A 35 -7.08 -14.06 18.50
CA PRO A 35 -7.37 -13.47 17.18
C PRO A 35 -7.24 -14.42 15.98
N ARG A 36 -6.35 -15.41 16.06
CA ARG A 36 -6.18 -16.43 15.03
C ARG A 36 -7.43 -17.28 14.79
N MET A 37 -8.33 -17.37 15.77
CA MET A 37 -9.56 -18.16 15.73
C MET A 37 -10.81 -17.32 15.42
N TRP A 38 -10.66 -15.99 15.25
CA TRP A 38 -11.79 -15.12 14.97
C TRP A 38 -12.53 -15.46 13.67
N PRO A 39 -11.86 -15.84 12.56
CA PRO A 39 -12.55 -16.26 11.34
C PRO A 39 -13.53 -17.42 11.58
N GLU A 40 -13.10 -18.44 12.33
CA GLU A 40 -13.94 -19.60 12.67
C GLU A 40 -15.12 -19.19 13.56
N VAL A 41 -14.92 -18.24 14.48
CA VAL A 41 -16.01 -17.70 15.31
C VAL A 41 -17.00 -16.88 14.48
N PHE A 42 -16.55 -16.10 13.49
CA PHE A 42 -17.46 -15.39 12.59
C PHE A 42 -18.35 -16.34 11.81
N VAL A 43 -17.81 -17.44 11.29
CA VAL A 43 -18.60 -18.49 10.63
C VAL A 43 -19.67 -19.06 11.57
N GLN A 44 -19.31 -19.34 12.84
CA GLN A 44 -20.26 -19.83 13.84
C GLN A 44 -21.33 -18.80 14.22
N CYS A 45 -20.98 -17.51 14.24
CA CYS A 45 -21.92 -16.42 14.52
C CYS A 45 -22.87 -16.19 13.34
N ALA A 46 -22.44 -16.41 12.10
CA ALA A 46 -23.28 -16.23 10.92
C ALA A 46 -24.11 -17.47 10.55
N ALA A 47 -23.79 -18.66 11.09
CA ALA A 47 -24.37 -19.94 10.67
C ALA A 47 -25.90 -20.04 10.72
N ALA A 48 -26.56 -19.29 11.61
CA ALA A 48 -28.01 -19.30 11.79
C ALA A 48 -28.72 -18.05 11.24
N LEU A 49 -27.97 -17.13 10.62
CA LEU A 49 -28.52 -15.88 10.10
C LEU A 49 -29.27 -16.11 8.78
N PRO A 50 -30.37 -15.38 8.55
CA PRO A 50 -30.99 -15.33 7.22
C PRO A 50 -30.07 -14.61 6.22
N PRO A 51 -30.20 -14.85 4.91
CA PRO A 51 -29.29 -14.31 3.89
C PRO A 51 -29.11 -12.79 3.91
N GLU A 52 -30.19 -12.04 4.17
CA GLU A 52 -30.14 -10.57 4.26
C GLU A 52 -29.27 -10.09 5.43
N GLU A 53 -29.39 -10.76 6.58
CA GLU A 53 -28.60 -10.44 7.77
C GLU A 53 -27.15 -10.91 7.65
N VAL A 54 -26.89 -11.99 6.89
CA VAL A 54 -25.51 -12.41 6.55
C VAL A 54 -24.81 -11.31 5.75
N SER A 55 -25.44 -10.79 4.70
CA SER A 55 -24.87 -9.72 3.88
C SER A 55 -24.61 -8.45 4.70
N LYS A 56 -25.53 -8.09 5.60
CA LYS A 56 -25.37 -6.98 6.54
C LYS A 56 -24.20 -7.21 7.50
N PHE A 57 -24.08 -8.40 8.07
CA PHE A 57 -22.99 -8.79 8.96
C PHE A 57 -21.62 -8.71 8.28
N GLU A 58 -21.50 -9.25 7.07
CA GLU A 58 -20.28 -9.17 6.25
C GLU A 58 -19.89 -7.72 5.93
N SER A 59 -20.87 -6.90 5.55
CA SER A 59 -20.66 -5.48 5.26
C SER A 59 -20.12 -4.73 6.48
N TRP A 60 -20.64 -5.02 7.67
CA TRP A 60 -20.19 -4.42 8.93
C TRP A 60 -18.81 -4.89 9.38
N LEU A 61 -18.40 -6.12 9.07
CA LEU A 61 -17.05 -6.60 9.34
C LEU A 61 -16.00 -5.83 8.52
N VAL A 62 -16.33 -5.50 7.28
CA VAL A 62 -15.43 -4.75 6.37
C VAL A 62 -15.50 -3.25 6.64
N ASN A 63 -16.71 -2.71 6.80
CA ASN A 63 -16.97 -1.29 7.01
C ASN A 63 -17.99 -1.09 8.15
N PRO A 64 -17.54 -1.05 9.41
CA PRO A 64 -18.42 -0.95 10.57
C PRO A 64 -19.17 0.39 10.69
N GLN A 65 -18.71 1.44 9.99
CA GLN A 65 -19.39 2.73 9.94
C GLN A 65 -20.50 2.77 8.87
N GLY A 66 -20.62 1.71 8.06
CA GLY A 66 -21.54 1.65 6.93
C GLY A 66 -21.09 2.49 5.75
N GLU A 67 -21.88 2.47 4.69
CA GLU A 67 -21.62 3.25 3.47
C GLU A 67 -21.50 4.75 3.81
N PRO A 68 -20.44 5.44 3.35
CA PRO A 68 -20.28 6.86 3.58
C PRO A 68 -21.49 7.61 3.01
N THR A 69 -22.07 8.48 3.84
CA THR A 69 -23.20 9.29 3.40
C THR A 69 -22.75 10.33 2.35
N GLY A 70 -23.66 10.73 1.45
CA GLY A 70 -23.37 11.76 0.44
C GLY A 70 -22.70 13.03 0.99
N PRO A 71 -23.12 13.58 2.14
CA PRO A 71 -22.44 14.73 2.76
C PRO A 71 -20.99 14.45 3.19
N MET A 72 -20.67 13.23 3.64
CA MET A 72 -19.29 12.85 4.00
C MET A 72 -18.39 12.84 2.76
N LEU A 73 -18.92 12.34 1.64
CA LEU A 73 -18.20 12.34 0.36
C LEU A 73 -17.97 13.77 -0.15
N GLN A 74 -18.98 14.64 -0.06
CA GLN A 74 -18.88 16.04 -0.50
C GLN A 74 -17.82 16.85 0.25
N GLN A 75 -17.53 16.53 1.51
CA GLN A 75 -16.45 17.20 2.24
C GLN A 75 -15.09 16.77 1.71
N ILE A 76 -14.89 15.47 1.50
CA ILE A 76 -13.66 14.92 0.91
C ILE A 76 -13.45 15.50 -0.50
N ASP A 77 -14.52 15.66 -1.28
CA ASP A 77 -14.46 16.25 -2.62
C ASP A 77 -13.93 17.69 -2.58
N LYS A 78 -14.34 18.51 -1.60
CA LYS A 78 -13.86 19.90 -1.47
C LYS A 78 -12.36 19.96 -1.15
N GLU A 79 -11.90 19.10 -0.24
CA GLU A 79 -10.49 19.04 0.15
C GLU A 79 -9.63 18.54 -1.03
N ASN A 80 -10.08 17.49 -1.71
CA ASN A 80 -9.44 16.97 -2.91
C ASN A 80 -9.39 18.00 -4.05
N ASP A 81 -10.48 18.73 -4.28
CA ASP A 81 -10.55 19.79 -5.30
C ASP A 81 -9.60 20.95 -4.98
N ALA A 82 -9.48 21.34 -3.70
CA ALA A 82 -8.55 22.36 -3.27
C ALA A 82 -7.10 21.93 -3.54
N LEU A 83 -6.74 20.70 -3.16
CA LEU A 83 -5.42 20.14 -3.41
C LEU A 83 -5.14 20.03 -4.91
N ARG A 84 -6.11 19.57 -5.70
CA ARG A 84 -5.98 19.47 -7.16
C ARG A 84 -5.69 20.83 -7.79
N LYS A 85 -6.40 21.88 -7.38
CA LYS A 85 -6.17 23.25 -7.86
C LYS A 85 -4.78 23.77 -7.48
N GLN A 86 -4.33 23.49 -6.25
CA GLN A 86 -2.99 23.86 -5.81
C GLN A 86 -1.90 23.20 -6.66
N LEU A 87 -2.02 21.90 -6.92
CA LEU A 87 -1.06 21.14 -7.73
C LEU A 87 -1.02 21.63 -9.18
N LEU A 88 -2.17 21.98 -9.75
CA LEU A 88 -2.25 22.56 -11.10
C LEU A 88 -1.53 23.93 -11.16
N ALA A 89 -1.80 24.82 -10.20
CA ALA A 89 -1.15 26.12 -10.14
C ALA A 89 0.37 26.02 -9.94
N GLU A 90 0.83 25.06 -9.15
CA GLU A 90 2.26 24.80 -8.99
C GLU A 90 2.89 24.30 -10.31
N THR A 91 2.19 23.43 -11.04
CA THR A 91 2.66 22.89 -12.33
C THR A 91 2.77 24.01 -13.36
N GLU A 92 1.73 24.84 -13.51
CA GLU A 92 1.75 26.01 -14.39
C GLU A 92 2.89 26.96 -14.03
N ARG A 93 3.14 27.19 -12.73
CA ARG A 93 4.26 28.03 -12.28
C ARG A 93 5.62 27.44 -12.66
N ARG A 94 5.78 26.12 -12.62
CA ARG A 94 7.02 25.44 -13.04
C ARG A 94 7.20 25.48 -14.54
N GLU A 95 6.13 25.35 -15.32
CA GLU A 95 6.17 25.42 -16.79
C GLU A 95 6.47 26.83 -17.29
N LEU A 96 5.94 27.86 -16.65
CA LEU A 96 6.23 29.25 -16.97
C LEU A 96 7.56 29.76 -16.36
N ALA A 97 8.20 28.99 -15.47
CA ALA A 97 9.48 29.40 -14.94
C ALA A 97 10.52 29.35 -16.08
N PRO A 98 11.19 30.47 -16.40
CA PRO A 98 12.26 30.43 -17.37
C PRO A 98 13.32 29.45 -16.86
N LEU A 99 13.79 28.57 -17.74
CA LEU A 99 14.98 27.78 -17.48
C LEU A 99 16.05 28.78 -17.03
N LYS A 100 16.57 28.62 -15.82
CA LYS A 100 17.78 29.36 -15.46
C LYS A 100 18.79 28.95 -16.51
N GLU A 101 19.31 29.93 -17.26
CA GLU A 101 20.55 29.73 -17.98
C GLU A 101 21.58 29.36 -16.92
N GLU A 102 21.79 28.06 -16.74
CA GLU A 102 23.01 27.56 -16.12
C GLU A 102 24.12 28.11 -17.01
N HIS A 103 24.71 29.22 -16.60
CA HIS A 103 25.96 29.70 -17.17
C HIS A 103 26.99 28.61 -16.91
N PHE A 104 27.06 27.64 -17.83
CA PHE A 104 28.21 26.76 -17.92
C PHE A 104 29.40 27.69 -18.06
N ALA A 105 30.23 27.72 -17.01
CA ALA A 105 31.52 28.39 -17.08
C ALA A 105 32.20 27.91 -18.37
N PRO A 106 32.82 28.81 -19.16
CA PRO A 106 33.61 28.39 -20.31
C PRO A 106 34.57 27.32 -19.79
N LEU A 107 34.53 26.13 -20.38
CA LEU A 107 35.59 25.15 -20.15
C LEU A 107 36.89 25.91 -20.43
N GLN A 108 37.71 26.08 -19.39
CA GLN A 108 39.06 26.57 -19.60
C GLN A 108 39.69 25.58 -20.58
N GLU A 109 40.11 26.07 -21.74
CA GLU A 109 41.04 25.32 -22.58
C GLU A 109 42.32 25.18 -21.76
N GLU A 110 42.34 24.18 -20.90
CA GLU A 110 43.57 23.59 -20.40
C GLU A 110 44.31 23.14 -21.65
N HIS A 111 45.32 23.92 -22.04
CA HIS A 111 46.29 23.54 -23.05
C HIS A 111 46.96 22.27 -22.54
N PHE A 112 46.39 21.13 -22.92
CA PHE A 112 46.98 19.82 -22.70
C PHE A 112 48.19 19.75 -23.61
N THR A 113 49.37 20.06 -23.06
CA THR A 113 50.63 19.69 -23.69
C THR A 113 50.63 18.18 -23.81
N VAL A 114 50.40 17.68 -25.02
CA VAL A 114 50.68 16.28 -25.35
C VAL A 114 52.18 16.08 -25.05
N PRO A 115 52.55 15.20 -24.11
CA PRO A 115 53.96 14.89 -23.90
C PRO A 115 54.52 14.35 -25.22
N PRO A 116 55.76 14.69 -25.59
CA PRO A 116 56.38 14.16 -26.80
C PRO A 116 56.36 12.63 -26.75
N ASP A 117 55.91 12.05 -27.87
CA ASP A 117 55.77 10.62 -28.12
C ASP A 117 57.12 9.92 -27.87
N ASP A 118 57.21 9.17 -26.77
CA ASP A 118 58.42 8.45 -26.35
C ASP A 118 58.59 7.22 -27.26
N GLU A 119 59.30 7.42 -28.37
CA GLU A 119 59.69 6.33 -29.25
C GLU A 119 60.61 5.37 -28.50
N LYS A 120 60.04 4.20 -28.17
CA LYS A 120 60.66 2.86 -28.05
C LYS A 120 60.96 2.36 -26.63
N SER A 121 59.99 1.63 -26.06
CA SER A 121 60.28 0.57 -25.08
C SER A 121 60.44 -0.79 -25.79
N PRO A 122 61.46 -1.60 -25.45
CA PRO A 122 61.73 -2.91 -26.06
C PRO A 122 60.69 -3.98 -25.67
N PRO A 123 60.62 -5.10 -26.42
CA PRO A 123 59.58 -6.11 -26.27
C PRO A 123 59.98 -7.14 -25.21
N ASP A 124 59.11 -7.47 -24.25
CA ASP A 124 59.30 -8.67 -23.42
C ASP A 124 57.94 -9.27 -22.97
N ASP A 125 57.64 -10.41 -23.59
CA ASP A 125 57.07 -11.67 -23.10
C ASP A 125 55.86 -11.77 -22.13
N GLU A 126 54.89 -12.55 -22.63
CA GLU A 126 53.98 -13.50 -21.97
C GLU A 126 53.43 -13.21 -20.57
N LYS A 127 52.08 -13.12 -20.49
CA LYS A 127 51.30 -14.15 -19.77
C LYS A 127 49.83 -14.18 -20.24
N SER A 128 49.46 -15.37 -20.70
CA SER A 128 48.15 -15.92 -21.07
C SER A 128 46.92 -15.34 -20.35
N GLU A 129 45.90 -15.01 -21.14
CA GLU A 129 44.52 -14.75 -20.71
C GLU A 129 43.88 -15.98 -20.02
N PRO A 130 42.99 -15.79 -19.04
CA PRO A 130 41.86 -16.68 -18.86
C PRO A 130 40.66 -16.17 -19.68
N SER A 131 40.28 -16.95 -20.69
CA SER A 131 39.13 -16.72 -21.57
C SER A 131 37.81 -16.69 -20.80
N TYR A 132 37.06 -15.59 -20.90
CA TYR A 132 35.68 -15.52 -20.40
C TYR A 132 34.71 -16.10 -21.44
N VAL A 133 34.06 -17.21 -21.11
CA VAL A 133 33.05 -17.86 -21.97
C VAL A 133 31.68 -17.26 -21.66
N MET A 134 31.05 -16.69 -22.68
CA MET A 134 29.70 -16.14 -22.61
C MET A 134 28.68 -17.29 -22.52
N PRO A 135 27.67 -17.22 -21.63
CA PRO A 135 26.63 -18.23 -21.55
C PRO A 135 25.65 -18.12 -22.73
N ASP A 136 25.46 -19.24 -23.41
CA ASP A 136 24.57 -19.38 -24.56
C ASP A 136 23.10 -19.33 -24.12
N THR A 137 22.31 -18.55 -24.84
CA THR A 137 20.88 -18.34 -24.57
C THR A 137 20.08 -19.17 -25.56
N THR A 138 19.36 -20.20 -25.11
CA THR A 138 18.15 -20.67 -25.82
C THR A 138 17.16 -21.35 -24.87
N LEU A 139 15.88 -21.08 -25.15
CA LEU A 139 14.59 -21.52 -24.57
C LEU A 139 14.53 -22.89 -23.85
#